data_AF-A0AAU3F1Y7-F1
#
_entry.id   AF-A0AAU3F1Y7-F1
#
_cell.length_a   1.000
_cell.length_b   1.000
_cell.length_c   1.000
_cell.angle_alpha   90.00
_cell.angle_beta   90.00
_cell.angle_gamma   90.00
#
_symmetry.space_group_name_H-M   'P 1'
#
loop_
_entity.id
_entity.type
_entity.pdbx_description
1 polymer ?
#
loop_
_entity_poly.entity_id
_entity_poly.type
_entity_poly.pdbx_seq_one_letter_code
_entity_poly.pdbx_strand_id
1 'polypeptide(L)'
;MSLDDHRPTVPGADPFIAAGMSVAAQWGAALGGPEKLEVSLKALEPILKREHQVRLRQLDFQEAAATRKEAAAARKEAAEEAAAARKEAAEEAAEARRAAAAQADAERVALEADNKRQHTYRIATLIAGMVASIVMLGSGIYVAPDNAWLAAGLCGPSMLALVKIFVLKKSDAADMRASERTAREAANVGAPPPGGPPVL
;
A
#
# COMPACT_ATOMS: atom_id res chain seq x y z
N MET A 1 -4.59 -74.57 -35.41
CA MET A 1 -5.49 -75.44 -34.61
C MET A 1 -4.62 -76.52 -33.98
N SER A 2 -4.14 -76.28 -32.75
CA SER A 2 -3.54 -77.32 -31.91
C SER A 2 -3.98 -76.99 -30.48
N LEU A 3 -4.92 -77.80 -29.99
CA LEU A 3 -5.35 -77.83 -28.60
C LEU A 3 -4.33 -78.72 -27.88
N ASP A 4 -3.30 -78.12 -27.30
CA ASP A 4 -2.34 -78.84 -26.47
C ASP A 4 -2.51 -78.43 -25.01
N ASP A 5 -3.27 -79.27 -24.32
CA ASP A 5 -2.99 -79.83 -23.00
C ASP A 5 -2.40 -78.86 -21.94
N HIS A 6 -3.26 -78.02 -21.36
CA HIS A 6 -3.03 -77.51 -19.99
C HIS A 6 -3.81 -78.38 -19.02
N ARG A 7 -3.16 -79.46 -18.57
CA ARG A 7 -3.60 -80.19 -17.38
C ARG A 7 -3.73 -79.20 -16.22
N PRO A 8 -4.77 -79.31 -15.38
CA PRO A 8 -4.81 -78.57 -14.12
C PRO A 8 -3.64 -79.04 -13.27
N THR A 9 -2.65 -78.19 -13.07
CA THR A 9 -1.68 -78.37 -12.00
C THR A 9 -2.48 -78.35 -10.70
N VAL A 10 -2.46 -79.47 -9.99
CA VAL A 10 -2.99 -79.57 -8.62
C VAL A 10 -2.39 -78.38 -7.84
N PRO A 11 -3.18 -77.56 -7.13
CA PRO A 11 -2.69 -76.41 -6.38
C PRO A 11 -1.81 -76.90 -5.22
N GLY A 12 -0.55 -77.14 -5.55
CA GLY A 12 0.51 -77.60 -4.66
C GLY A 12 1.07 -76.41 -3.88
N ALA A 13 1.27 -76.63 -2.60
CA ALA A 13 1.75 -75.70 -1.58
C ALA A 13 2.75 -74.64 -2.08
N ASP A 14 2.51 -73.39 -1.66
CA ASP A 14 3.44 -72.28 -1.82
C ASP A 14 4.87 -72.73 -1.43
N PRO A 15 5.88 -72.57 -2.31
CA PRO A 15 7.25 -73.00 -2.03
C PRO A 15 7.82 -72.41 -0.75
N PHE A 16 7.37 -71.23 -0.31
CA PHE A 16 7.77 -70.65 0.98
C PHE A 16 7.16 -71.41 2.17
N ILE A 17 5.92 -71.88 2.05
CA ILE A 17 5.27 -72.69 3.08
C ILE A 17 5.90 -74.08 3.14
N ALA A 18 6.20 -74.69 1.99
CA ALA A 18 6.88 -75.98 1.93
C ALA A 18 8.30 -75.91 2.54
N ALA A 19 9.04 -74.84 2.25
CA ALA A 19 10.35 -74.58 2.87
C ALA A 19 10.24 -74.29 4.38
N GLY A 20 9.22 -73.55 4.81
CA GLY A 20 8.96 -73.29 6.23
C GLY A 20 8.66 -74.57 7.01
N MET A 21 7.85 -75.46 6.42
CA MET A 21 7.50 -76.76 7.00
C MET A 21 8.71 -77.70 7.10
N SER A 22 9.60 -77.72 6.10
CA SER A 22 10.80 -78.56 6.13
C SER A 22 11.79 -78.10 7.20
N VAL A 23 11.95 -76.79 7.38
CA VAL A 23 12.75 -76.20 8.45
C VAL A 23 12.13 -76.53 9.81
N ALA A 24 10.83 -76.32 9.98
CA ALA A 24 10.13 -76.65 11.23
C ALA A 24 10.29 -78.13 11.62
N ALA A 25 10.21 -79.04 10.65
CA ALA A 25 10.46 -80.47 10.87
C ALA A 25 11.93 -80.74 11.29
N GLN A 26 12.90 -80.06 10.68
CA GLN A 26 14.32 -80.17 11.02
C GLN A 26 14.60 -79.71 12.46
N TRP A 27 14.00 -78.60 12.88
CA TRP A 27 14.10 -78.10 14.26
C TRP A 27 13.38 -78.99 15.26
N GLY A 28 12.22 -79.54 14.91
CA GLY A 28 11.50 -80.50 15.75
C GLY A 28 12.32 -81.77 16.01
N ALA A 29 13.04 -82.26 15.00
CA ALA A 29 13.95 -83.39 15.16
C ALA A 29 15.18 -83.02 16.02
N ALA A 30 15.77 -81.84 15.82
CA ALA A 30 16.96 -81.39 16.56
C ALA A 30 16.71 -81.10 18.05
N LEU A 31 15.50 -80.66 18.41
CA LEU A 31 15.13 -80.27 19.79
C LEU A 31 14.53 -81.43 20.62
N GLY A 32 14.40 -82.62 20.04
CA GLY A 32 13.89 -83.81 20.74
C GLY A 32 12.38 -84.01 20.68
N GLY A 33 11.72 -83.55 19.61
CA GLY A 33 10.31 -83.77 19.33
C GLY A 33 9.46 -82.48 19.28
N PRO A 34 8.22 -82.56 18.77
CA PRO A 34 7.34 -81.40 18.57
C PRO A 34 6.99 -80.66 19.89
N GLU A 35 6.87 -81.41 20.99
CA GLU A 35 6.58 -80.86 22.33
C GLU A 35 7.66 -79.88 22.80
N LYS A 36 8.94 -80.16 22.51
CA LYS A 36 10.06 -79.28 22.90
C LYS A 36 10.12 -78.03 22.05
N LEU A 37 9.73 -78.14 20.78
CA LEU A 37 9.62 -77.01 19.87
C LEU A 37 8.50 -76.06 20.30
N GLU A 38 7.35 -76.57 20.73
CA GLU A 38 6.26 -75.74 21.26
C GLU A 38 6.68 -74.96 22.52
N VAL A 39 7.33 -75.61 23.48
CA VAL A 39 7.83 -74.94 24.69
C VAL A 39 8.86 -73.85 24.34
N SER A 40 9.73 -74.13 23.36
CA SER A 40 10.76 -73.18 22.90
C SER A 40 10.14 -71.96 22.20
N LEU A 41 9.14 -72.19 21.34
CA LEU A 41 8.40 -71.10 20.69
C LEU A 41 7.65 -70.24 21.71
N LYS A 42 7.00 -70.86 22.68
CA LYS A 42 6.28 -70.16 23.76
C LYS A 42 7.23 -69.35 24.66
N ALA A 43 8.46 -69.82 24.86
CA ALA A 43 9.49 -69.07 25.58
C ALA A 43 10.05 -67.89 24.75
N LEU A 44 10.02 -67.96 23.41
CA LEU A 44 10.47 -66.91 22.50
C LEU A 44 9.43 -65.80 22.27
N GLU A 45 8.13 -66.08 22.38
CA GLU A 45 7.04 -65.10 22.28
C GLU A 45 7.28 -63.77 23.02
N PRO A 46 7.69 -63.75 24.31
CA PRO A 46 7.93 -62.49 25.02
C PRO A 46 9.11 -61.70 24.45
N ILE A 47 10.14 -62.36 23.94
CA ILE A 47 11.29 -61.71 23.31
C ILE A 47 10.84 -61.09 21.98
N LEU A 48 10.14 -61.87 21.15
CA LEU A 48 9.65 -61.41 19.85
C LEU A 48 8.71 -60.20 20.01
N LYS A 49 7.84 -60.22 21.03
CA LYS A 49 6.95 -59.10 21.34
C LYS A 49 7.71 -57.84 21.75
N ARG A 50 8.78 -57.98 22.55
CA ARG A 50 9.63 -56.84 22.94
C ARG A 50 10.35 -56.24 21.74
N GLU A 51 10.95 -57.08 20.89
CA GLU A 51 11.64 -56.63 19.68
C GLU A 51 10.68 -55.94 18.70
N HIS A 52 9.50 -56.53 18.51
CA HIS A 52 8.47 -55.93 17.67
C HIS A 52 8.03 -54.56 18.20
N GLN A 53 7.79 -54.43 19.51
CA GLN A 53 7.45 -53.15 20.12
C GLN A 53 8.57 -52.10 20.02
N VAL A 54 9.84 -52.52 20.07
CA VAL A 54 10.98 -51.62 19.86
C VAL A 54 11.02 -51.17 18.40
N ARG A 55 10.81 -52.10 17.45
CA ARG A 55 10.79 -51.78 16.02
C ARG A 55 9.66 -50.84 15.65
N LEU A 56 8.45 -51.04 16.18
CA LEU A 56 7.33 -50.10 16.00
C LEU A 56 7.69 -48.71 16.50
N ARG A 57 8.22 -48.59 17.73
CA ARG A 57 8.68 -47.30 18.26
C ARG A 57 9.75 -46.65 17.39
N GLN A 58 10.68 -47.42 16.83
CA GLN A 58 11.70 -46.90 15.91
C GLN A 58 11.08 -46.36 14.62
N LEU A 59 10.07 -47.03 14.07
CA LEU A 59 9.34 -46.56 12.89
C LEU A 59 8.59 -45.26 13.22
N ASP A 60 7.89 -45.18 14.35
CA ASP A 60 7.20 -43.97 14.79
C ASP A 60 8.17 -42.78 14.92
N PHE A 61 9.38 -43.01 15.48
CA PHE A 61 10.41 -41.98 15.57
C PHE A 61 10.95 -41.57 14.19
N GLN A 62 11.07 -42.50 13.24
CA GLN A 62 11.50 -42.20 11.87
C GLN A 62 10.45 -41.38 11.13
N GLU A 63 9.18 -41.75 11.23
CA GLU A 63 8.06 -40.99 10.63
C GLU A 63 7.95 -39.59 11.25
N ALA A 64 8.07 -39.48 12.57
CA ALA A 64 8.09 -38.19 13.26
C ALA A 64 9.30 -37.33 12.85
N ALA A 65 10.46 -37.94 12.58
CA ALA A 65 11.63 -37.22 12.10
C ALA A 65 11.48 -36.79 10.63
N ALA A 66 10.88 -37.62 9.78
CA ALA A 66 10.62 -37.31 8.37
C ALA A 66 9.63 -36.14 8.24
N THR A 67 8.50 -36.22 8.93
CA THR A 67 7.49 -35.14 8.97
C THR A 67 8.06 -33.82 9.48
N ARG A 68 8.93 -33.86 10.51
CA ARG A 68 9.63 -32.66 10.99
C ARG A 68 10.59 -32.08 9.96
N LYS A 69 11.30 -32.91 9.20
CA LYS A 69 12.20 -32.47 8.13
C LYS A 69 11.42 -31.83 6.99
N GLU A 70 10.31 -32.44 6.57
CA GLU A 70 9.42 -31.89 5.55
C GLU A 70 8.82 -30.55 5.99
N ALA A 71 8.31 -30.47 7.22
CA ALA A 71 7.81 -29.21 7.77
C ALA A 71 8.90 -28.13 7.88
N ALA A 72 10.14 -28.51 8.20
CA ALA A 72 11.26 -27.58 8.24
C ALA A 72 11.68 -27.12 6.83
N ALA A 73 11.63 -27.99 5.83
CA ALA A 73 11.89 -27.64 4.43
C ALA A 73 10.83 -26.68 3.89
N ALA A 74 9.54 -26.99 4.07
CA ALA A 74 8.44 -26.12 3.67
C ALA A 74 8.50 -24.75 4.35
N ARG A 75 8.91 -24.68 5.63
CA ARG A 75 9.12 -23.41 6.33
C ARG A 75 10.29 -22.60 5.77
N LYS A 76 11.36 -23.26 5.32
CA LYS A 76 12.50 -22.57 4.68
C LYS A 76 12.10 -22.00 3.33
N GLU A 77 11.42 -22.79 2.50
CA GLU A 77 10.89 -22.34 1.20
C GLU A 77 9.95 -21.14 1.39
N ALA A 78 8.98 -21.23 2.30
CA ALA A 78 8.08 -20.13 2.61
C ALA A 78 8.81 -18.88 3.16
N ALA A 79 9.89 -19.07 3.92
CA ALA A 79 10.69 -17.95 4.43
C ALA A 79 11.51 -17.28 3.31
N GLU A 80 12.02 -18.05 2.35
CA GLU A 80 12.74 -17.56 1.19
C GLU A 80 11.80 -16.80 0.24
N GLU A 81 10.61 -17.33 -0.03
CA GLU A 81 9.56 -16.64 -0.79
C GLU A 81 9.12 -15.34 -0.11
N ALA A 82 8.90 -15.37 1.20
CA ALA A 82 8.57 -14.17 1.96
C ALA A 82 9.73 -13.15 1.95
N ALA A 83 10.98 -13.59 1.95
CA ALA A 83 12.14 -12.71 1.84
C ALA A 83 12.26 -12.08 0.44
N ALA A 84 11.93 -12.83 -0.63
CA ALA A 84 11.89 -12.31 -1.98
C ALA A 84 10.78 -11.25 -2.14
N ALA A 85 9.55 -11.56 -1.71
CA ALA A 85 8.42 -10.63 -1.75
C ALA A 85 8.70 -9.34 -0.95
N ARG A 86 9.40 -9.44 0.18
CA ARG A 86 9.81 -8.26 0.96
C ARG A 86 10.84 -7.39 0.25
N LYS A 87 11.73 -7.97 -0.55
CA LYS A 87 12.70 -7.20 -1.35
C LYS A 87 11.99 -6.43 -2.45
N GLU A 88 11.10 -7.10 -3.19
CA GLU A 88 10.30 -6.47 -4.25
C GLU A 88 9.45 -5.31 -3.70
N ALA A 89 8.75 -5.53 -2.59
CA ALA A 89 7.97 -4.49 -1.93
C ALA A 89 8.84 -3.33 -1.41
N ALA A 90 10.08 -3.60 -0.97
CA ALA A 90 11.00 -2.56 -0.53
C ALA A 90 11.54 -1.74 -1.71
N GLU A 91 11.79 -2.37 -2.86
CA GLU A 91 12.19 -1.70 -4.09
C GLU A 91 11.06 -0.80 -4.62
N GLU A 92 9.83 -1.31 -4.70
CA GLU A 92 8.66 -0.52 -5.09
C GLU A 92 8.43 0.66 -4.14
N ALA A 93 8.54 0.44 -2.82
CA ALA A 93 8.44 1.51 -1.84
C ALA A 93 9.56 2.55 -1.97
N ALA A 94 10.77 2.14 -2.35
CA ALA A 94 11.88 3.06 -2.59
C ALA A 94 11.65 3.91 -3.85
N GLU A 95 11.13 3.31 -4.92
CA GLU A 95 10.75 4.03 -6.14
C GLU A 95 9.62 5.02 -5.89
N ALA A 96 8.56 4.60 -5.18
CA ALA A 96 7.46 5.47 -4.80
C ALA A 96 7.94 6.67 -3.96
N ARG A 97 8.87 6.46 -3.02
CA ARG A 97 9.48 7.54 -2.23
C ARG A 97 10.32 8.50 -3.09
N ARG A 98 11.07 7.98 -4.06
CA ARG A 98 11.84 8.82 -5.00
C ARG A 98 10.92 9.66 -5.88
N ALA A 99 9.84 9.06 -6.39
CA ALA A 99 8.83 9.76 -7.16
C ALA A 99 8.13 10.86 -6.33
N ALA A 100 7.74 10.55 -5.09
CA ALA A 100 7.13 11.52 -4.18
C ALA A 100 8.08 12.67 -3.82
N ALA A 101 9.37 12.39 -3.58
CA ALA A 101 10.37 13.41 -3.35
C ALA A 101 10.56 14.33 -4.57
N ALA A 102 10.64 13.76 -5.77
CA ALA A 102 10.73 14.53 -7.01
C ALA A 102 9.49 15.42 -7.24
N GLN A 103 8.29 14.92 -6.92
CA GLN A 103 7.06 15.72 -6.99
C GLN A 103 7.06 16.86 -5.97
N ALA A 104 7.49 16.60 -4.72
CA ALA A 104 7.56 17.62 -3.69
C ALA A 104 8.56 18.74 -4.04
N ASP A 105 9.70 18.38 -4.64
CA ASP A 105 10.68 19.37 -5.10
C ASP A 105 10.14 20.19 -6.29
N ALA A 106 9.44 19.56 -7.23
CA ALA A 106 8.79 20.26 -8.33
C ALA A 106 7.72 21.25 -7.84
N GLU A 107 6.93 20.87 -6.84
CA GLU A 107 5.93 21.75 -6.22
C GLU A 107 6.58 22.95 -5.52
N ARG A 108 7.66 22.73 -4.77
CA ARG A 108 8.42 23.82 -4.13
C ARG A 108 8.95 24.82 -5.15
N VAL A 109 9.52 24.34 -6.26
CA VAL A 109 10.03 25.20 -7.33
C VAL A 109 8.90 26.00 -8.00
N ALA A 110 7.73 25.37 -8.21
CA ALA A 110 6.57 26.07 -8.77
C ALA A 110 6.07 27.19 -7.82
N LEU A 111 5.94 26.90 -6.53
CA LEU A 111 5.54 27.88 -5.51
C LEU A 111 6.54 29.04 -5.39
N GLU A 112 7.84 28.75 -5.46
CA GLU A 112 8.87 29.80 -5.47
C GLU A 112 8.79 30.70 -6.71
N ALA A 113 8.50 30.13 -7.88
CA ALA A 113 8.33 30.89 -9.11
C ALA A 113 7.13 31.85 -9.02
N ASP A 114 6.02 31.39 -8.45
CA ASP A 114 4.82 32.21 -8.24
C ASP A 114 5.04 33.31 -7.20
N ASN A 115 5.69 32.99 -6.08
CA ASN A 115 6.05 33.98 -5.06
C ASN A 115 6.96 35.08 -5.62
N LYS A 116 7.93 34.73 -6.46
CA LYS A 116 8.81 35.70 -7.14
C LYS A 116 8.02 36.62 -8.05
N ARG A 117 7.11 36.09 -8.87
CA ARG A 117 6.24 36.89 -9.74
C ARG A 117 5.39 37.86 -8.94
N GLN A 118 4.72 37.38 -7.89
CA GLN A 118 3.90 38.23 -7.02
C GLN A 118 4.72 39.32 -6.32
N HIS A 119 5.93 38.99 -5.84
CA HIS A 119 6.80 39.96 -5.19
C HIS A 119 7.25 41.06 -6.16
N THR A 120 7.65 40.69 -7.38
CA THR A 120 8.01 41.64 -8.44
C THR A 120 6.83 42.55 -8.79
N TYR A 121 5.63 42.01 -8.99
CA TYR A 121 4.44 42.83 -9.26
C TYR A 121 4.12 43.77 -8.11
N ARG A 122 4.27 43.31 -6.86
CA ARG A 122 4.05 44.14 -5.67
C ARG A 122 5.04 45.29 -5.58
N ILE A 123 6.34 45.02 -5.79
CA ILE A 123 7.38 46.06 -5.80
C ILE A 123 7.15 47.03 -6.96
N ALA A 124 6.90 46.53 -8.17
CA ALA A 124 6.68 47.37 -9.35
C ALA A 124 5.49 48.33 -9.17
N THR A 125 4.39 47.84 -8.58
CA THR A 125 3.22 48.67 -8.31
C THR A 125 3.50 49.73 -7.24
N LEU A 126 4.25 49.38 -6.19
CA LEU A 126 4.68 50.33 -5.17
C LEU A 126 5.57 51.44 -5.75
N ILE A 127 6.54 51.08 -6.60
CA ILE A 127 7.42 52.05 -7.28
C ILE A 127 6.59 52.95 -8.20
N ALA A 128 5.70 52.38 -9.03
CA ALA A 128 4.84 53.16 -9.91
C ALA A 128 3.96 54.16 -9.13
N GLY A 129 3.41 53.74 -7.98
CA GLY A 129 2.64 54.61 -7.09
C GLY A 129 3.48 55.73 -6.46
N MET A 130 4.71 55.44 -6.04
CA MET A 130 5.65 56.44 -5.53
C MET A 130 6.01 57.47 -6.60
N VAL A 131 6.35 57.02 -7.81
CA VAL A 131 6.66 57.91 -8.95
C VAL A 131 5.47 58.80 -9.29
N ALA A 132 4.25 58.24 -9.37
CA ALA A 132 3.04 59.01 -9.63
C ALA A 132 2.80 60.09 -8.56
N SER A 133 3.03 59.77 -7.29
CA SER A 133 2.88 60.71 -6.17
C SER A 133 3.89 61.86 -6.26
N ILE A 134 5.15 61.58 -6.60
CA ILE A 134 6.18 62.61 -6.81
C ILE A 134 5.83 63.50 -7.99
N VAL A 135 5.35 62.93 -9.10
CA VAL A 135 4.95 63.69 -10.28
C VAL A 135 3.78 64.62 -9.96
N MET A 136 2.77 64.15 -9.23
CA MET A 136 1.65 65.03 -8.86
C MET A 136 2.01 66.08 -7.81
N LEU A 137 2.92 65.77 -6.88
CA LEU A 137 3.44 66.77 -5.94
C LEU A 137 4.24 67.85 -6.68
N GLY A 138 5.11 67.43 -7.60
CA GLY A 138 5.91 68.32 -8.43
C GLY A 138 5.06 69.17 -9.37
N SER A 139 4.03 68.60 -9.99
CA SER A 139 3.11 69.36 -10.85
C SER A 139 2.31 70.39 -10.05
N GLY A 140 1.90 70.07 -8.82
CA GLY A 140 1.24 71.01 -7.91
C GLY A 140 2.12 72.21 -7.56
N ILE A 141 3.41 71.99 -7.31
CA ILE A 141 4.38 73.05 -7.00
C ILE A 141 4.64 73.95 -8.24
N TYR A 142 4.69 73.35 -9.44
CA TYR A 142 5.00 74.08 -10.67
C TYR A 142 3.87 75.02 -11.12
N VAL A 143 2.60 74.63 -10.92
CA VAL A 143 1.44 75.36 -11.49
C VAL A 143 1.01 76.58 -10.65
N ALA A 144 1.39 76.68 -9.37
CA ALA A 144 0.97 77.79 -8.51
C ALA A 144 2.05 78.20 -7.49
N PRO A 145 3.11 78.92 -7.90
CA PRO A 145 4.16 79.37 -6.98
C PRO A 145 3.65 80.37 -5.91
N ASP A 146 2.64 81.18 -6.23
CA ASP A 146 2.20 82.29 -5.36
C ASP A 146 1.01 81.96 -4.44
N ASN A 147 0.34 80.81 -4.56
CA ASN A 147 -0.90 80.49 -3.82
C ASN A 147 -0.96 79.04 -3.29
N ALA A 148 0.02 78.65 -2.47
CA ALA A 148 0.16 77.29 -1.92
C ALA A 148 -1.06 76.79 -1.11
N TRP A 149 -1.89 77.68 -0.56
CA TRP A 149 -3.02 77.32 0.30
C TRP A 149 -4.24 76.77 -0.47
N LEU A 150 -4.49 77.23 -1.71
CA LEU A 150 -5.56 76.70 -2.55
C LEU A 150 -5.24 75.30 -3.10
N ALA A 151 -3.96 75.05 -3.41
CA ALA A 151 -3.48 73.73 -3.81
C ALA A 151 -3.63 72.70 -2.67
N ALA A 152 -3.36 73.10 -1.42
CA ALA A 152 -3.53 72.25 -0.25
C ALA A 152 -5.01 71.90 0.04
N GLY A 153 -5.93 72.85 -0.18
CA GLY A 153 -7.37 72.65 0.07
C GLY A 153 -8.06 71.73 -0.94
N LEU A 154 -7.68 71.79 -2.22
CA LEU A 154 -8.37 71.04 -3.29
C LEU A 154 -7.77 69.66 -3.55
N CYS A 155 -6.47 69.47 -3.28
CA CYS A 155 -5.79 68.19 -3.55
C CYS A 155 -5.95 67.17 -2.40
N GLY A 156 -6.27 67.60 -1.19
CA GLY A 156 -6.25 66.75 0.01
C GLY A 156 -7.11 65.48 -0.06
N PRO A 157 -8.44 65.57 -0.23
CA PRO A 157 -9.33 64.40 -0.11
C PRO A 157 -9.31 63.49 -1.35
N SER A 158 -9.33 64.07 -2.55
CA SER A 158 -9.34 63.31 -3.81
C SER A 158 -8.00 62.63 -4.08
N MET A 159 -6.89 63.24 -3.69
CA MET A 159 -5.58 62.60 -3.83
C MET A 159 -5.37 61.54 -2.75
N LEU A 160 -5.87 61.74 -1.52
CA LEU A 160 -5.92 60.67 -0.50
C LEU A 160 -6.76 59.47 -0.97
N ALA A 161 -7.88 59.71 -1.65
CA ALA A 161 -8.73 58.65 -2.20
C ALA A 161 -8.03 57.88 -3.32
N LEU A 162 -7.37 58.57 -4.26
CA LEU A 162 -6.66 57.92 -5.37
C LEU A 162 -5.38 57.23 -4.91
N VAL A 163 -4.61 57.82 -3.98
CA VAL A 163 -3.46 57.17 -3.35
C VAL A 163 -3.91 55.96 -2.55
N LYS A 164 -5.03 56.03 -1.81
CA LYS A 164 -5.61 54.86 -1.14
C LYS A 164 -6.01 53.78 -2.15
N ILE A 165 -6.67 54.13 -3.24
CA ILE A 165 -7.09 53.16 -4.27
C ILE A 165 -5.88 52.54 -5.01
N PHE A 166 -4.82 53.30 -5.27
CA PHE A 166 -3.65 52.81 -6.00
C PHE A 166 -2.57 52.16 -5.13
N VAL A 167 -2.34 52.65 -3.91
CA VAL A 167 -1.35 52.11 -2.96
C VAL A 167 -1.95 50.97 -2.13
N LEU A 168 -3.24 51.04 -1.78
CA LEU A 168 -3.97 49.95 -1.14
C LEU A 168 -4.82 49.17 -2.16
N LYS A 169 -4.41 49.08 -3.44
CA LYS A 169 -5.04 48.26 -4.50
C LYS A 169 -4.97 46.74 -4.26
N LYS A 170 -4.97 46.35 -2.99
CA LYS A 170 -5.41 45.08 -2.42
C LYS A 170 -6.67 45.32 -1.56
N SER A 171 -7.69 45.99 -2.11
CA SER A 171 -9.10 45.70 -1.79
C SER A 171 -9.51 44.67 -2.86
N ASP A 172 -8.93 43.49 -2.74
CA ASP A 172 -9.47 42.33 -2.03
C ASP A 172 -10.45 41.62 -2.96
N ALA A 173 -10.07 40.44 -3.44
CA ALA A 173 -10.98 39.60 -4.21
C ALA A 173 -12.28 39.32 -3.43
N ALA A 174 -12.27 39.48 -2.10
CA ALA A 174 -13.46 39.49 -1.27
C ALA A 174 -14.37 40.71 -1.51
N ASP A 175 -13.84 41.93 -1.73
CA ASP A 175 -14.63 43.14 -2.03
C ASP A 175 -15.21 43.12 -3.45
N MET A 176 -14.48 42.56 -4.43
CA MET A 176 -15.04 42.29 -5.77
C MET A 176 -16.16 41.25 -5.71
N ARG A 177 -15.99 40.18 -4.92
CA ARG A 177 -17.05 39.18 -4.70
C ARG A 177 -18.22 39.73 -3.88
N ALA A 178 -17.97 40.66 -2.95
CA ALA A 178 -19.01 41.32 -2.18
C ALA A 178 -19.83 42.25 -3.07
N SER A 179 -19.18 43.06 -3.92
CA SER A 179 -19.87 43.93 -4.88
C SER A 179 -20.64 43.15 -5.95
N GLU A 180 -20.13 42.00 -6.44
CA GLU A 180 -20.91 41.09 -7.30
C GLU A 180 -22.16 40.54 -6.61
N ARG A 181 -22.08 40.20 -5.31
CA ARG A 181 -23.24 39.73 -4.54
C ARG A 181 -24.26 40.86 -4.35
N THR A 182 -23.81 42.06 -3.97
CA THR A 182 -24.70 43.22 -3.78
C THR A 182 -25.32 43.67 -5.11
N ALA A 183 -24.59 43.58 -6.23
CA ALA A 183 -25.13 43.87 -7.55
C ALA A 183 -26.20 42.85 -7.99
N ARG A 184 -26.00 41.56 -7.71
CA ARG A 184 -27.02 40.52 -7.94
C ARG A 184 -28.24 40.70 -7.03
N GLU A 185 -28.02 41.11 -5.79
CA GLU A 185 -29.10 41.37 -4.83
C GLU A 185 -29.94 42.57 -5.24
N ALA A 186 -29.30 43.67 -5.68
CA ALA A 186 -30.00 44.82 -6.25
C ALA A 186 -30.78 44.48 -7.54
N ALA A 187 -30.22 43.61 -8.40
CA ALA A 187 -30.92 43.12 -9.59
C ALA A 187 -32.16 42.27 -9.24
N ASN A 188 -32.12 41.52 -8.13
CA ASN A 188 -33.25 40.74 -7.65
C ASN A 188 -34.35 41.60 -6.98
N VAL A 189 -33.98 42.73 -6.35
CA VAL A 189 -34.95 43.69 -5.76
C VAL A 189 -35.71 44.48 -6.85
N GLY A 190 -35.16 44.57 -8.07
CA GLY A 190 -35.80 45.21 -9.22
C GLY A 190 -36.77 44.33 -10.01
N ALA A 191 -36.97 43.06 -9.65
CA ALA A 191 -37.94 42.20 -10.31
C ALA A 191 -39.39 42.59 -9.90
N PRO A 192 -40.28 42.95 -10.84
CA PRO A 192 -41.66 43.29 -10.50
C PRO A 192 -42.39 42.07 -9.91
N PRO A 193 -43.26 42.24 -8.89
CA PRO A 193 -43.99 41.12 -8.31
C PRO A 193 -44.89 40.46 -9.38
N PRO A 194 -44.96 39.11 -9.42
CA PRO A 194 -45.83 38.41 -10.36
C PRO A 194 -47.29 38.84 -10.13
N GLY A 195 -47.96 39.18 -11.24
CA GLY A 195 -49.28 39.80 -11.26
C GLY A 195 -50.31 39.10 -10.38
N GLY A 196 -51.10 39.92 -9.67
CA GLY A 196 -52.25 39.46 -8.89
C GLY A 196 -53.32 38.80 -9.76
N PRO A 197 -54.14 37.92 -9.17
CA PRO A 197 -55.08 37.09 -9.91
C PRO A 197 -56.21 37.92 -10.56
N PRO A 198 -56.74 37.49 -11.71
CA PRO A 198 -57.79 38.20 -12.43
C PRO A 198 -59.09 38.15 -11.62
N VAL A 199 -59.67 39.32 -11.34
CA VAL A 199 -61.01 39.46 -10.76
C VAL A 199 -62.01 39.59 -11.90
N LEU A 200 -63.05 38.75 -11.84
CA LEU A 200 -64.18 38.62 -12.78
C LEU A 200 -64.99 39.91 -12.97
#